data_AF-A0AAX4IRL3-F1
#
_entry.id   AF-A0AAX4IRL3-F1
#
_cell.length_a   1.000
_cell.length_b   1.000
_cell.length_c   1.000
_cell.angle_alpha   90.00
_cell.angle_beta   90.00
_cell.angle_gamma   90.00
#
_symmetry.space_group_name_H-M   'P 1'
#
loop_
_entity.id
_entity.type
_entity.pdbx_description
1 polymer ?
#
loop_
_entity_poly.entity_id
_entity_poly.type
_entity_poly.pdbx_seq_one_letter_code
_entity_poly.pdbx_strand_id
1 'polypeptide(L)'
;MGNAADVSDNQATPDMSAAQKQAKKDDAAAEEAAPAYAPATTEENSVLAGEDGELIDYKTLTWWQGGIVLIAETVSLGILSLPSVLATVGLVPGIVLILVMSFLSTYSGLVLAEFRNEYPFVQNFGDAVEVIGKSIGMGAVFQEVFGWAQVTFQVFVMGSHLLTWTICMNTLTNSSTCTIVWAVVGLAVFAVLNFPRTLKYTSYMSMASCLSITLAVLMTLGDVAVSRPIGSGSIEVGRQLGFTGAFLAVTNIAIAFSSHSCFFSVIGEFKKPEDWPKALALLQIADTTLYLLAAICIYVFVGPDVPSPALSAAASKTMRKAIWGIAIPTIVIAGVIYGHVAAKYIFSRLFRNTKHMIRRTKLSGIAWIAIVVGIWALSMVIAESIPVFNSLLGLICALFASWFSYGLPGIFWLWMHYGNWFKDGRQTCKFVANVCLFLTGFLICVLGLWASIEAIATEKATKPWTCASNAAP
;
A
#
# COMPACT_ATOMS: atom_id res chain seq x y z
N MET A 1 -34.15 71.40 -58.90
CA MET A 1 -33.47 71.16 -60.20
C MET A 1 -32.20 70.38 -59.92
N GLY A 2 -32.01 69.22 -60.57
CA GLY A 2 -30.71 68.52 -60.65
C GLY A 2 -30.52 67.31 -59.72
N ASN A 3 -30.62 66.11 -60.31
CA ASN A 3 -30.24 64.79 -59.76
C ASN A 3 -28.72 64.64 -59.55
N ALA A 4 -28.31 63.73 -58.65
CA ALA A 4 -27.70 62.43 -58.99
C ALA A 4 -26.60 61.95 -58.02
N ALA A 5 -26.59 60.62 -57.85
CA ALA A 5 -25.44 59.71 -57.78
C ALA A 5 -24.91 59.21 -56.43
N ASP A 6 -24.80 57.88 -56.47
CA ASP A 6 -24.29 56.84 -55.58
C ASP A 6 -22.77 56.94 -55.38
N VAL A 7 -22.26 56.67 -54.17
CA VAL A 7 -20.82 56.44 -53.89
C VAL A 7 -20.64 55.43 -52.75
N SER A 8 -20.02 54.31 -53.11
CA SER A 8 -19.35 53.31 -52.27
C SER A 8 -18.21 53.90 -51.43
N ASP A 9 -17.92 53.36 -50.23
CA ASP A 9 -16.54 52.96 -49.95
C ASP A 9 -16.36 51.94 -48.82
N ASN A 10 -15.46 51.00 -49.12
CA ASN A 10 -14.90 49.94 -48.30
C ASN A 10 -13.76 50.54 -47.46
N GLN A 11 -13.66 50.24 -46.16
CA GLN A 11 -12.39 50.36 -45.45
C GLN A 11 -11.99 49.09 -44.69
N ALA A 12 -10.83 48.59 -45.13
CA ALA A 12 -10.03 47.47 -44.70
C ALA A 12 -9.66 47.46 -43.21
N THR A 13 -9.49 46.25 -42.67
CA THR A 13 -8.71 45.96 -41.44
C THR A 13 -7.29 45.51 -41.82
N PRO A 14 -6.26 45.76 -40.98
CA PRO A 14 -4.87 45.49 -41.34
C PRO A 14 -4.50 44.01 -41.22
N ASP A 15 -3.72 43.55 -42.20
CA ASP A 15 -3.11 42.23 -42.30
C ASP A 15 -2.18 41.91 -41.11
N MET A 16 -2.38 40.75 -40.48
CA MET A 16 -1.47 40.18 -39.48
C MET A 16 -0.14 39.74 -40.13
N SER A 17 0.98 40.13 -39.54
CA SER A 17 2.32 39.88 -40.10
C SER A 17 2.69 38.39 -40.13
N ALA A 18 3.56 38.03 -41.09
CA ALA A 18 4.05 36.66 -41.30
C ALA A 18 4.73 36.03 -40.06
N ALA A 19 5.21 36.84 -39.09
CA ALA A 19 5.78 36.36 -37.84
C ALA A 19 4.71 35.74 -36.90
N GLN A 20 3.47 36.25 -36.93
CA GLN A 20 2.35 35.66 -36.19
C GLN A 20 1.81 34.39 -36.87
N LYS A 21 1.94 34.28 -38.20
CA LYS A 21 1.62 33.04 -38.92
C LYS A 21 2.64 31.92 -38.66
N GLN A 22 3.91 32.26 -38.40
CA GLN A 22 4.93 31.27 -38.04
C GLN A 22 4.78 30.79 -36.59
N ALA A 23 4.54 31.69 -35.63
CA ALA A 23 4.28 31.33 -34.23
C ALA A 23 3.05 30.41 -34.08
N LYS A 24 1.99 30.67 -34.86
CA LYS A 24 0.78 29.82 -34.85
C LYS A 24 0.95 28.48 -35.58
N LYS A 25 2.00 28.32 -36.40
CA LYS A 25 2.32 27.06 -37.11
C LYS A 25 3.25 26.17 -36.28
N ASP A 26 4.09 26.77 -35.46
CA ASP A 26 4.96 26.04 -34.52
C ASP A 26 4.19 25.59 -33.26
N ASP A 27 3.16 26.33 -32.83
CA ASP A 27 2.20 25.89 -31.79
C ASP A 27 1.33 24.70 -32.25
N ALA A 28 1.07 24.56 -33.55
CA ALA A 28 0.26 23.46 -34.11
C ALA A 28 1.06 22.16 -34.36
N ALA A 29 2.39 22.19 -34.19
CA ALA A 29 3.26 21.03 -34.39
C ALA A 29 3.85 20.45 -33.08
N ALA A 30 3.56 21.09 -31.93
CA ALA A 30 4.00 20.63 -30.61
C ALA A 30 2.90 19.90 -29.79
N GLU A 31 1.72 19.68 -30.39
CA GLU A 31 0.58 19.05 -29.73
C GLU A 31 0.47 17.55 -30.12
N GLU A 32 1.50 16.77 -29.75
CA GLU A 32 1.37 15.32 -29.60
C GLU A 32 1.81 14.93 -28.18
N ALA A 33 1.13 15.54 -27.20
CA ALA A 33 1.18 15.10 -25.82
C ALA A 33 0.38 13.79 -25.71
N ALA A 34 1.10 12.68 -25.50
CA ALA A 34 0.52 11.35 -25.37
C ALA A 34 -0.57 11.30 -24.28
N PRO A 35 -1.77 10.76 -24.55
CA PRO A 35 -2.79 10.62 -23.53
C PRO A 35 -2.35 9.56 -22.51
N ALA A 36 -2.20 10.01 -21.26
CA ALA A 36 -2.19 9.16 -20.08
C ALA A 36 -3.64 8.78 -19.75
N TYR A 37 -3.90 7.49 -19.67
CA TYR A 37 -5.12 6.82 -19.16
C TYR A 37 -6.32 7.75 -18.88
N ALA A 38 -7.03 8.12 -19.94
CA ALA A 38 -8.44 8.48 -19.82
C ALA A 38 -9.25 7.18 -19.96
N PRO A 39 -10.30 6.94 -19.15
CA PRO A 39 -11.32 6.00 -19.58
C PRO A 39 -11.84 6.53 -20.93
N ALA A 40 -11.91 5.64 -21.93
CA ALA A 40 -12.33 5.94 -23.29
C ALA A 40 -13.44 6.99 -23.29
N THR A 41 -13.16 8.13 -23.92
CA THR A 41 -14.18 9.16 -24.14
C THR A 41 -15.33 8.53 -24.93
N THR A 42 -16.52 9.11 -24.80
CA THR A 42 -17.77 8.61 -25.38
C THR A 42 -17.68 8.32 -26.89
N GLU A 43 -16.70 8.89 -27.59
CA GLU A 43 -16.43 8.63 -29.01
C GLU A 43 -15.61 7.37 -29.29
N GLU A 44 -14.61 6.99 -28.47
CA GLU A 44 -13.87 5.72 -28.62
C GLU A 44 -14.76 4.50 -28.31
N ASN A 45 -15.74 4.66 -27.44
CA ASN A 45 -16.75 3.64 -27.16
C ASN A 45 -17.64 3.33 -28.37
N SER A 46 -17.75 4.26 -29.35
CA SER A 46 -18.51 4.02 -30.58
C SER A 46 -17.74 3.19 -31.61
N VAL A 47 -16.40 3.23 -31.59
CA VAL A 47 -15.53 2.47 -32.50
C VAL A 47 -15.35 1.01 -32.01
N LEU A 48 -15.56 0.76 -30.72
CA LEU A 48 -15.51 -0.57 -30.10
C LEU A 48 -16.89 -1.25 -29.96
N ALA A 49 -17.98 -0.56 -30.32
CA ALA A 49 -19.35 -1.06 -30.21
C ALA A 49 -19.72 -2.17 -31.22
N GLY A 50 -18.76 -2.63 -32.04
CA GLY A 50 -18.96 -3.63 -33.10
C GLY A 50 -18.28 -4.98 -32.90
N GLU A 51 -17.55 -5.23 -31.81
CA GLU A 51 -16.83 -6.51 -31.61
C GLU A 51 -17.22 -7.19 -30.28
N ASP A 52 -17.74 -8.41 -30.36
CA ASP A 52 -18.22 -9.20 -29.22
C ASP A 52 -17.15 -9.41 -28.14
N GLY A 53 -17.38 -8.79 -26.97
CA GLY A 53 -16.62 -8.99 -25.74
C GLY A 53 -17.22 -8.16 -24.60
N GLU A 54 -17.43 -8.77 -23.42
CA GLU A 54 -17.96 -8.08 -22.25
C GLU A 54 -17.01 -6.93 -21.84
N LEU A 55 -17.47 -5.68 -21.99
CA LEU A 55 -16.76 -4.51 -21.48
C LEU A 55 -16.58 -4.68 -19.97
N ILE A 56 -15.33 -4.75 -19.49
CA ILE A 56 -15.04 -4.86 -18.07
C ILE A 56 -15.35 -3.51 -17.43
N ASP A 57 -16.44 -3.43 -16.67
CA ASP A 57 -16.70 -2.30 -15.79
C ASP A 57 -15.67 -2.31 -14.65
N TYR A 58 -14.84 -1.27 -14.57
CA TYR A 58 -13.84 -1.11 -13.54
C TYR A 58 -14.37 -0.36 -12.30
N LYS A 59 -15.54 0.31 -12.37
CA LYS A 59 -16.16 1.03 -11.23
C LYS A 59 -17.11 0.13 -10.44
N THR A 60 -16.55 -0.91 -9.84
CA THR A 60 -17.36 -1.97 -9.22
C THR A 60 -17.63 -1.75 -7.73
N LEU A 61 -16.81 -0.96 -7.03
CA LEU A 61 -16.81 -0.90 -5.57
C LEU A 61 -17.76 0.15 -5.01
N THR A 62 -18.53 -0.26 -4.01
CA THR A 62 -19.19 0.66 -3.07
C THR A 62 -18.27 0.97 -1.89
N TRP A 63 -18.53 2.05 -1.15
CA TRP A 63 -17.64 2.52 -0.08
C TRP A 63 -17.35 1.48 1.01
N TRP A 64 -18.34 0.65 1.38
CA TRP A 64 -18.16 -0.37 2.40
C TRP A 64 -17.36 -1.56 1.86
N GLN A 65 -17.53 -1.92 0.58
CA GLN A 65 -16.72 -2.95 -0.08
C GLN A 65 -15.27 -2.50 -0.17
N GLY A 66 -15.03 -1.26 -0.58
CA GLY A 66 -13.70 -0.65 -0.60
C GLY A 66 -13.08 -0.60 0.81
N GLY A 67 -13.84 -0.17 1.82
CA GLY A 67 -13.37 -0.16 3.21
C GLY A 67 -12.95 -1.55 3.70
N ILE A 68 -13.73 -2.60 3.41
CA ILE A 68 -13.36 -3.98 3.77
C ILE A 68 -12.11 -4.45 3.01
N VAL A 69 -11.96 -4.09 1.73
CA VAL A 69 -10.74 -4.41 0.96
C VAL A 69 -9.52 -3.80 1.64
N LEU A 70 -9.62 -2.53 2.07
CA LEU A 70 -8.54 -1.85 2.77
C LEU A 70 -8.26 -2.45 4.15
N ILE A 71 -9.29 -2.83 4.91
CA ILE A 71 -9.12 -3.48 6.22
C ILE A 71 -8.40 -4.83 6.05
N ALA A 72 -8.82 -5.61 5.05
CA ALA A 72 -8.19 -6.89 4.78
C ALA A 72 -6.71 -6.74 4.38
N GLU A 73 -6.35 -5.61 3.77
CA GLU A 73 -4.99 -5.26 3.37
C GLU A 73 -4.14 -4.84 4.57
N THR A 74 -4.61 -3.91 5.40
CA THR A 74 -3.86 -3.35 6.53
C THR A 74 -3.74 -4.33 7.70
N VAL A 75 -4.84 -4.99 8.08
CA VAL A 75 -4.89 -5.80 9.32
C VAL A 75 -3.96 -6.99 9.24
N SER A 76 -3.75 -7.56 8.05
CA SER A 76 -3.11 -8.87 7.89
C SER A 76 -1.73 -8.98 8.58
N LEU A 77 -0.79 -8.10 8.23
CA LEU A 77 0.57 -8.12 8.79
C LEU A 77 0.72 -7.15 9.97
N GLY A 78 0.03 -6.01 9.92
CA GLY A 78 0.18 -4.93 10.89
C GLY A 78 -0.11 -5.39 12.32
N ILE A 79 -1.27 -6.01 12.52
CA ILE A 79 -1.76 -6.43 13.84
C ILE A 79 -0.83 -7.41 14.56
N LEU A 80 -0.07 -8.18 13.78
CA LEU A 80 0.77 -9.25 14.30
C LEU A 80 2.07 -8.75 14.95
N SER A 81 2.52 -7.54 14.62
CA SER A 81 3.74 -6.95 15.18
C SER A 81 3.45 -6.11 16.44
N LEU A 82 2.28 -5.47 16.52
CA LEU A 82 1.97 -4.46 17.54
C LEU A 82 2.07 -4.95 19.00
N PRO A 83 1.63 -6.16 19.36
CA PRO A 83 1.85 -6.69 20.72
C PRO A 83 3.34 -6.71 21.13
N SER A 84 4.23 -7.11 20.22
CA SER A 84 5.67 -7.11 20.47
C SER A 84 6.27 -5.69 20.52
N VAL A 85 5.64 -4.74 19.83
CA VAL A 85 6.02 -3.32 19.95
C VAL A 85 5.72 -2.80 21.36
N LEU A 86 4.53 -3.11 21.92
CA LEU A 86 4.21 -2.75 23.30
C LEU A 86 5.18 -3.41 24.31
N ALA A 87 5.60 -4.66 24.05
CA ALA A 87 6.63 -5.31 24.84
C ALA A 87 7.99 -4.61 24.77
N THR A 88 8.29 -3.96 23.64
CA THR A 88 9.52 -3.20 23.43
C THR A 88 9.45 -1.84 24.10
N VAL A 89 8.43 -1.04 23.80
CA VAL A 89 8.39 0.38 24.25
C VAL A 89 7.69 0.61 25.58
N GLY A 90 6.85 -0.34 26.00
CA GLY A 90 5.97 -0.24 27.15
C GLY A 90 4.54 0.19 26.77
N LEU A 91 3.62 -0.02 27.70
CA LEU A 91 2.18 0.07 27.44
C LEU A 91 1.74 1.47 26.99
N VAL A 92 2.08 2.50 27.79
CA VAL A 92 1.61 3.88 27.57
C VAL A 92 2.20 4.51 26.31
N PRO A 93 3.54 4.55 26.11
CA PRO A 93 4.10 5.11 24.89
C PRO A 93 3.67 4.33 23.64
N GLY A 94 3.50 3.01 23.74
CA GLY A 94 3.00 2.18 22.64
C GLY A 94 1.58 2.59 22.20
N ILE A 95 0.65 2.72 23.16
CA ILE A 95 -0.73 3.16 22.87
C ILE A 95 -0.74 4.57 22.24
N VAL A 96 0.03 5.50 22.81
CA VAL A 96 0.10 6.88 22.29
C VAL A 96 0.65 6.88 20.86
N LEU A 97 1.69 6.12 20.57
CA LEU A 97 2.25 6.00 19.22
C LEU A 97 1.26 5.37 18.24
N ILE A 98 0.51 4.33 18.63
CA ILE A 98 -0.54 3.74 17.80
C ILE A 98 -1.60 4.79 17.44
N LEU A 99 -2.06 5.58 18.41
CA LEU A 99 -3.06 6.64 18.17
C LEU A 99 -2.51 7.77 17.29
N VAL A 100 -1.27 8.20 17.49
CA VAL A 100 -0.62 9.23 16.67
C VAL A 100 -0.45 8.75 15.23
N MET A 101 0.09 7.55 15.02
CA MET A 101 0.26 7.00 13.67
C MET A 101 -1.08 6.75 12.97
N SER A 102 -2.10 6.34 13.73
CA SER A 102 -3.48 6.22 13.23
C SER A 102 -4.02 7.57 12.73
N PHE A 103 -3.87 8.63 13.53
CA PHE A 103 -4.28 9.98 13.13
C PHE A 103 -3.55 10.47 11.88
N LEU A 104 -2.22 10.32 11.83
CA LEU A 104 -1.41 10.73 10.68
C LEU A 104 -1.75 9.94 9.41
N SER A 105 -1.99 8.63 9.53
CA SER A 105 -2.44 7.77 8.44
C SER A 105 -3.81 8.20 7.89
N THR A 106 -4.74 8.54 8.78
CA THR A 106 -6.06 9.07 8.39
C THR A 106 -5.92 10.38 7.63
N TYR A 107 -5.14 11.31 8.18
CA TYR A 107 -4.97 12.63 7.59
C TYR A 107 -4.33 12.57 6.21
N SER A 108 -3.23 11.81 6.07
CA SER A 108 -2.59 11.57 4.77
C SER A 108 -3.51 10.88 3.77
N GLY A 109 -4.37 9.95 4.20
CA GLY A 109 -5.37 9.32 3.34
C GLY A 109 -6.41 10.30 2.80
N LEU A 110 -6.78 11.33 3.57
CA LEU A 110 -7.63 12.43 3.10
C LEU A 110 -6.90 13.34 2.11
N VAL A 111 -5.61 13.62 2.37
CA VAL A 111 -4.78 14.44 1.47
C VAL A 111 -4.60 13.77 0.10
N LEU A 112 -4.37 12.45 0.07
CA LEU A 112 -4.28 11.71 -1.20
C LEU A 112 -5.59 11.77 -2.00
N ALA A 113 -6.73 11.74 -1.33
CA ALA A 113 -8.02 11.89 -1.99
C ALA A 113 -8.24 13.33 -2.51
N GLU A 114 -7.82 14.36 -1.76
CA GLU A 114 -7.82 15.75 -2.24
C GLU A 114 -6.98 15.87 -3.52
N PHE A 115 -5.78 15.29 -3.53
CA PHE A 115 -4.90 15.27 -4.71
C PHE A 115 -5.54 14.56 -5.91
N ARG A 116 -6.16 13.39 -5.69
CA ARG A 116 -6.84 12.65 -6.76
C ARG A 116 -8.04 13.42 -7.31
N ASN A 117 -8.80 14.12 -6.45
CA ASN A 117 -9.95 14.89 -6.89
C ASN A 117 -9.54 16.04 -7.81
N GLU A 118 -8.39 16.67 -7.55
CA GLU A 118 -7.81 17.69 -8.43
C GLU A 118 -7.24 17.08 -9.73
N TYR A 119 -6.66 15.87 -9.65
CA TYR A 119 -6.08 15.16 -10.79
C TYR A 119 -6.71 13.77 -11.00
N PRO A 120 -7.94 13.67 -11.56
CA PRO A 120 -8.70 12.41 -11.64
C PRO A 120 -8.05 11.29 -12.47
N PHE A 121 -7.11 11.63 -13.35
CA PHE A 121 -6.41 10.68 -14.21
C PHE A 121 -5.35 9.86 -13.47
N VAL A 122 -4.82 10.36 -12.34
CA VAL A 122 -3.82 9.67 -11.52
C VAL A 122 -4.38 8.34 -11.05
N GLN A 123 -3.77 7.18 -11.34
CA GLN A 123 -4.24 5.87 -10.85
C GLN A 123 -3.30 5.21 -9.83
N ASN A 124 -2.04 5.67 -9.78
CA ASN A 124 -0.99 5.13 -8.93
C ASN A 124 -0.02 6.26 -8.54
N PHE A 125 0.93 5.97 -7.64
CA PHE A 125 1.91 6.98 -7.21
C PHE A 125 2.85 7.42 -8.33
N GLY A 126 3.17 6.55 -9.30
CA GLY A 126 3.94 6.96 -10.47
C GLY A 126 3.26 8.11 -11.21
N ASP A 127 1.96 7.97 -11.50
CA ASP A 127 1.18 9.03 -12.15
C ASP A 127 1.09 10.29 -11.28
N ALA A 128 0.90 10.13 -9.96
CA ALA A 128 0.80 11.27 -9.04
C ALA A 128 2.09 12.10 -9.03
N VAL A 129 3.24 11.44 -9.00
CA VAL A 129 4.54 12.09 -8.93
C VAL A 129 4.99 12.56 -10.33
N GLU A 130 4.46 11.99 -11.42
CA GLU A 130 4.60 12.52 -12.78
C GLU A 130 4.03 13.94 -12.90
N VAL A 131 2.85 14.19 -12.32
CA VAL A 131 2.20 15.51 -12.33
C VAL A 131 3.11 16.57 -11.71
N ILE A 132 3.73 16.24 -10.58
CA ILE A 132 4.67 17.13 -9.90
C ILE A 132 5.96 17.26 -10.73
N GLY A 133 6.51 16.14 -11.22
CA GLY A 133 7.71 16.11 -12.03
C GLY A 133 7.61 16.91 -13.33
N LYS A 134 6.42 17.01 -13.92
CA LYS A 134 6.15 17.84 -15.10
C LYS A 134 6.44 19.32 -14.85
N SER A 135 6.17 19.83 -13.65
CA SER A 135 6.46 21.23 -13.29
C SER A 135 7.95 21.58 -13.32
N ILE A 136 8.84 20.59 -13.23
CA ILE A 136 10.30 20.74 -13.26
C ILE A 136 10.94 20.10 -14.51
N GLY A 137 10.13 19.68 -15.50
CA GLY A 137 10.60 19.04 -16.73
C GLY A 137 11.06 17.58 -16.58
N MET A 138 10.82 16.93 -15.44
CA MET A 138 11.26 15.56 -15.12
C MET A 138 10.10 14.55 -14.96
N GLY A 139 8.93 14.83 -15.55
CA GLY A 139 7.71 14.03 -15.37
C GLY A 139 7.91 12.53 -15.61
N ALA A 140 8.45 12.14 -16.77
CA ALA A 140 8.65 10.73 -17.12
C ALA A 140 9.63 10.01 -16.16
N VAL A 141 10.72 10.69 -15.75
CA VAL A 141 11.69 10.12 -14.81
C VAL A 141 11.02 9.86 -13.46
N PHE A 142 10.23 10.81 -12.99
CA PHE A 142 9.51 10.72 -11.72
C PHE A 142 8.48 9.59 -11.76
N GLN A 143 7.74 9.46 -12.86
CA GLN A 143 6.79 8.36 -13.07
C GLN A 143 7.46 7.00 -12.96
N GLU A 144 8.59 6.81 -13.66
CA GLU A 144 9.31 5.53 -13.62
C GLU A 144 9.85 5.25 -12.22
N VAL A 145 10.53 6.20 -11.59
CA VAL A 145 11.15 5.98 -10.27
C VAL A 145 10.10 5.62 -9.23
N PHE A 146 9.03 6.40 -9.11
CA PHE A 146 8.02 6.17 -8.06
C PHE A 146 7.05 5.04 -8.40
N GLY A 147 6.80 4.81 -9.68
CA GLY A 147 6.04 3.65 -10.15
C GLY A 147 6.74 2.32 -9.84
N TRP A 148 8.03 2.21 -10.18
CA TRP A 148 8.83 1.03 -9.82
C TRP A 148 9.10 0.93 -8.32
N ALA A 149 9.20 2.06 -7.59
CA ALA A 149 9.26 2.04 -6.13
C ALA A 149 7.97 1.47 -5.52
N GLN A 150 6.80 1.81 -6.07
CA GLN A 150 5.52 1.24 -5.64
C GLN A 150 5.49 -0.28 -5.90
N VAL A 151 5.91 -0.75 -7.08
CA VAL A 151 6.00 -2.19 -7.37
C VAL A 151 6.95 -2.88 -6.39
N THR A 152 8.11 -2.26 -6.12
CA THR A 152 9.10 -2.81 -5.20
C THR A 152 8.52 -2.95 -3.79
N PHE A 153 7.83 -1.92 -3.29
CA PHE A 153 7.09 -1.99 -2.02
C PHE A 153 6.14 -3.19 -1.97
N GLN A 154 5.34 -3.39 -3.02
CA GLN A 154 4.38 -4.50 -3.08
C GLN A 154 5.08 -5.86 -3.06
N VAL A 155 6.21 -6.01 -3.76
CA VAL A 155 7.03 -7.24 -3.74
C VAL A 155 7.61 -7.51 -2.35
N PHE A 156 8.02 -6.47 -1.63
CA PHE A 156 8.46 -6.61 -0.25
C PHE A 156 7.31 -7.08 0.67
N VAL A 157 6.11 -6.52 0.51
CA VAL A 157 4.93 -6.95 1.28
C VAL A 157 4.55 -8.39 0.94
N MET A 158 4.60 -8.79 -0.34
CA MET A 158 4.46 -10.20 -0.74
C MET A 158 5.49 -11.09 -0.04
N GLY A 159 6.75 -10.64 0.07
CA GLY A 159 7.79 -11.30 0.85
C GLY A 159 7.42 -11.49 2.32
N SER A 160 6.83 -10.47 2.97
CA SER A 160 6.33 -10.57 4.35
C SER A 160 5.21 -11.62 4.49
N HIS A 161 4.31 -11.72 3.52
CA HIS A 161 3.31 -12.78 3.50
C HIS A 161 3.92 -14.17 3.33
N LEU A 162 4.94 -14.30 2.48
CA LEU A 162 5.66 -15.57 2.32
C LEU A 162 6.45 -15.96 3.57
N LEU A 163 7.08 -14.99 4.25
CA LEU A 163 7.73 -15.21 5.55
C LEU A 163 6.71 -15.67 6.59
N THR A 164 5.54 -15.03 6.63
CA THR A 164 4.45 -15.39 7.55
C THR A 164 3.92 -16.80 7.25
N TRP A 165 3.87 -17.18 5.97
CA TRP A 165 3.54 -18.53 5.53
C TRP A 165 4.55 -19.57 6.02
N THR A 166 5.85 -19.31 5.93
CA THR A 166 6.85 -20.28 6.43
C THR A 166 6.77 -20.45 7.95
N ILE A 167 6.53 -19.37 8.69
CA ILE A 167 6.27 -19.42 10.14
C ILE A 167 5.01 -20.25 10.44
N CYS A 168 3.93 -20.04 9.67
CA CYS A 168 2.69 -20.81 9.77
C CYS A 168 2.94 -22.31 9.54
N MET A 169 3.57 -22.67 8.42
CA MET A 169 3.82 -24.08 8.07
C MET A 169 4.75 -24.77 9.07
N ASN A 170 5.82 -24.11 9.52
CA ASN A 170 6.69 -24.65 10.56
C ASN A 170 5.93 -24.85 11.88
N THR A 171 5.01 -23.95 12.23
CA THR A 171 4.17 -24.09 13.43
C THR A 171 3.21 -25.28 13.31
N LEU A 172 2.53 -25.43 12.17
CA LEU A 172 1.57 -26.51 11.92
C LEU A 172 2.24 -27.89 11.89
N THR A 173 3.41 -27.98 11.28
CA THR A 173 4.12 -29.23 11.05
C THR A 173 5.10 -29.61 12.16
N ASN A 174 5.21 -28.81 13.22
CA ASN A 174 6.27 -28.92 14.23
C ASN A 174 7.68 -28.88 13.60
N SER A 175 7.85 -28.06 12.57
CA SER A 175 9.13 -27.86 11.87
C SER A 175 9.72 -29.15 11.30
N SER A 176 8.86 -30.04 10.79
CA SER A 176 9.27 -31.37 10.32
C SER A 176 10.14 -31.35 9.06
N THR A 177 10.13 -30.24 8.32
CA THR A 177 10.80 -30.07 7.03
C THR A 177 11.55 -28.73 7.02
N CYS A 178 12.61 -28.65 6.21
CA CYS A 178 13.40 -27.44 6.00
C CYS A 178 12.52 -26.23 5.63
N THR A 179 12.71 -25.09 6.30
CA THR A 179 11.97 -23.84 6.06
C THR A 179 11.97 -23.41 4.60
N ILE A 180 13.10 -23.56 3.89
CA ILE A 180 13.21 -23.24 2.46
C ILE A 180 12.21 -24.04 1.61
N VAL A 181 11.93 -25.30 1.97
CA VAL A 181 10.92 -26.10 1.27
C VAL A 181 9.54 -25.49 1.46
N TRP A 182 9.20 -25.04 2.67
CA TRP A 182 7.94 -24.34 2.91
C TRP A 182 7.85 -23.01 2.15
N ALA A 183 8.97 -22.32 1.95
CA ALA A 183 9.04 -21.11 1.14
C ALA A 183 8.74 -21.40 -0.34
N VAL A 184 9.31 -22.48 -0.90
CA VAL A 184 9.03 -22.94 -2.28
C VAL A 184 7.57 -23.39 -2.43
N VAL A 185 7.03 -24.13 -1.46
CA VAL A 185 5.61 -24.52 -1.43
C VAL A 185 4.72 -23.27 -1.38
N GLY A 186 5.08 -22.28 -0.56
CA GLY A 186 4.42 -21.00 -0.51
C GLY A 186 4.43 -20.34 -1.88
N LEU A 187 5.60 -20.14 -2.49
CA LEU A 187 5.73 -19.55 -3.83
C LEU A 187 4.76 -20.19 -4.82
N ALA A 188 4.68 -21.53 -4.85
CA ALA A 188 3.75 -22.24 -5.73
C ALA A 188 2.28 -21.92 -5.40
N VAL A 189 1.87 -21.99 -4.14
CA VAL A 189 0.49 -21.71 -3.70
C VAL A 189 0.09 -20.27 -4.04
N PHE A 190 0.91 -19.30 -3.64
CA PHE A 190 0.66 -17.88 -3.87
C PHE A 190 0.64 -17.56 -5.38
N ALA A 191 1.58 -18.08 -6.16
CA ALA A 191 1.61 -17.85 -7.61
C ALA A 191 0.39 -18.43 -8.32
N VAL A 192 -0.03 -19.65 -7.98
CA VAL A 192 -1.21 -20.30 -8.58
C VAL A 192 -2.47 -19.48 -8.33
N LEU A 193 -2.65 -18.99 -7.10
CA LEU A 193 -3.79 -18.16 -6.74
C LEU A 193 -3.73 -16.75 -7.33
N ASN A 194 -2.55 -16.29 -7.76
CA ASN A 194 -2.33 -15.00 -8.41
C ASN A 194 -2.46 -15.07 -9.95
N PHE A 195 -2.52 -16.26 -10.57
CA PHE A 195 -2.70 -16.37 -12.02
C PHE A 195 -3.99 -15.75 -12.59
N PRO A 196 -5.13 -15.74 -11.89
CA PRO A 196 -6.30 -15.01 -12.35
C PRO A 196 -5.99 -13.51 -12.57
N ARG A 197 -6.21 -13.04 -13.81
CA ARG A 197 -5.99 -11.64 -14.22
C ARG A 197 -7.05 -10.67 -13.74
N THR A 198 -8.16 -11.18 -13.27
CA THR A 198 -9.25 -10.36 -12.77
C THR A 198 -9.52 -10.73 -11.33
N LEU A 199 -9.65 -9.67 -10.54
CA LEU A 199 -9.95 -9.71 -9.14
C LEU A 199 -11.48 -9.50 -8.94
N LYS A 200 -12.29 -10.15 -9.79
CA LYS A 200 -13.76 -9.96 -9.88
C LYS A 200 -14.47 -10.25 -8.54
N TYR A 201 -13.86 -11.08 -7.69
CA TYR A 201 -14.36 -11.46 -6.37
C TYR A 201 -13.53 -10.89 -5.22
N THR A 202 -12.71 -9.86 -5.45
CA THR A 202 -11.78 -9.36 -4.43
C THR A 202 -12.48 -8.88 -3.18
N SER A 203 -13.63 -8.22 -3.29
CA SER A 203 -14.41 -7.86 -2.09
C SER A 203 -14.79 -9.09 -1.24
N TYR A 204 -15.17 -10.21 -1.86
CA TYR A 204 -15.50 -11.45 -1.14
C TYR A 204 -14.26 -12.14 -0.55
N MET A 205 -13.15 -12.17 -1.30
CA MET A 205 -11.89 -12.71 -0.79
C MET A 205 -11.35 -11.88 0.37
N SER A 206 -11.43 -10.55 0.29
CA SER A 206 -11.07 -9.62 1.36
C SER A 206 -11.95 -9.80 2.59
N MET A 207 -13.27 -10.03 2.44
CA MET A 207 -14.14 -10.39 3.57
C MET A 207 -13.68 -11.68 4.26
N ALA A 208 -13.38 -12.73 3.49
CA ALA A 208 -12.88 -13.99 4.04
C ALA A 208 -11.52 -13.82 4.75
N SER A 209 -10.61 -13.02 4.18
CA SER A 209 -9.33 -12.64 4.78
C SER A 209 -9.51 -11.91 6.11
N CYS A 210 -10.35 -10.87 6.12
CA CYS A 210 -10.63 -10.06 7.31
C CYS A 210 -11.26 -10.90 8.43
N LEU A 211 -12.21 -11.78 8.09
CA LEU A 211 -12.83 -12.69 9.05
C LEU A 211 -11.80 -13.67 9.63
N SER A 212 -10.97 -14.26 8.76
CA SER A 212 -9.90 -15.18 9.13
C SER A 212 -8.94 -14.59 10.16
N ILE A 213 -8.39 -13.39 9.90
CA ILE A 213 -7.44 -12.76 10.84
C ILE A 213 -8.12 -12.30 12.13
N THR A 214 -9.34 -11.77 12.05
CA THR A 214 -10.08 -11.33 13.24
C THR A 214 -10.35 -12.53 14.16
N LEU A 215 -10.78 -13.66 13.61
CA LEU A 215 -10.98 -14.88 14.39
C LEU A 215 -9.67 -15.42 14.98
N ALA A 216 -8.58 -15.46 14.21
CA ALA A 216 -7.27 -15.90 14.70
C ALA A 216 -6.77 -15.04 15.87
N VAL A 217 -6.93 -13.72 15.78
CA VAL A 217 -6.55 -12.79 16.85
C VAL A 217 -7.44 -12.96 18.07
N LEU A 218 -8.76 -13.01 17.92
CA LEU A 218 -9.68 -13.23 19.04
C LEU A 218 -9.42 -14.57 19.76
N MET A 219 -9.12 -15.63 19.00
CA MET A 219 -8.71 -16.92 19.57
C MET A 219 -7.38 -16.84 20.32
N THR A 220 -6.41 -16.08 19.79
CA THR A 220 -5.15 -15.83 20.49
C THR A 220 -5.39 -15.12 21.83
N LEU A 221 -6.24 -14.09 21.83
CA LEU A 221 -6.63 -13.37 23.05
C LEU A 221 -7.29 -14.31 24.06
N GLY A 222 -8.24 -15.14 23.62
CA GLY A 222 -8.92 -16.10 24.50
C GLY A 222 -7.97 -17.13 25.12
N ASP A 223 -7.10 -17.72 24.32
CA ASP A 223 -6.12 -18.72 24.80
C ASP A 223 -5.15 -18.12 25.82
N VAL A 224 -4.61 -16.94 25.50
CA VAL A 224 -3.67 -16.22 26.36
C VAL A 224 -4.34 -15.79 27.67
N ALA A 225 -5.57 -15.27 27.61
CA ALA A 225 -6.31 -14.83 28.79
C ALA A 225 -6.64 -15.96 29.77
N VAL A 226 -6.90 -17.17 29.26
CA VAL A 226 -7.15 -18.36 30.09
C VAL A 226 -5.85 -18.96 30.62
N SER A 227 -4.80 -18.99 29.79
CA SER A 227 -3.55 -19.68 30.12
C SER A 227 -2.61 -18.86 31.02
N ARG A 228 -2.72 -17.53 30.97
CA ARG A 228 -1.86 -16.60 31.73
C ARG A 228 -2.74 -15.59 32.46
N PRO A 229 -3.09 -15.80 33.74
CA PRO A 229 -3.91 -14.83 34.46
C PRO A 229 -3.20 -13.47 34.58
N ILE A 230 -3.98 -12.39 34.65
CA ILE A 230 -3.46 -11.02 34.78
C ILE A 230 -2.57 -10.94 36.04
N GLY A 231 -1.37 -10.39 35.89
CA GLY A 231 -0.37 -10.29 36.96
C GLY A 231 0.67 -11.42 36.97
N SER A 232 0.57 -12.40 36.07
CA SER A 232 1.61 -13.42 35.88
C SER A 232 2.87 -12.90 35.17
N GLY A 233 2.74 -11.84 34.36
CA GLY A 233 3.85 -11.15 33.71
C GLY A 233 4.05 -9.74 34.26
N SER A 234 5.29 -9.22 34.18
CA SER A 234 5.58 -7.82 34.51
C SER A 234 4.99 -6.89 33.45
N ILE A 235 4.14 -5.96 33.86
CA ILE A 235 3.61 -4.92 32.96
C ILE A 235 4.49 -3.69 33.11
N GLU A 236 5.30 -3.41 32.09
CA GLU A 236 6.10 -2.19 32.04
C GLU A 236 5.29 -1.05 31.41
N VAL A 237 5.11 0.04 32.18
CA VAL A 237 4.37 1.24 31.74
C VAL A 237 5.11 1.94 30.60
N GLY A 238 6.43 2.01 30.69
CA GLY A 238 7.34 2.56 29.69
C GLY A 238 8.74 2.00 29.93
N ARG A 239 9.49 1.75 28.85
CA ARG A 239 10.85 1.20 28.92
C ARG A 239 11.87 2.24 28.48
N GLN A 240 13.05 2.21 29.10
CA GLN A 240 14.19 2.96 28.58
C GLN A 240 14.75 2.19 27.40
N LEU A 241 14.74 2.81 26.22
CA LEU A 241 15.07 2.17 24.96
C LEU A 241 16.41 2.68 24.44
N GLY A 242 17.17 1.77 23.84
CA GLY A 242 18.19 2.17 22.88
C GLY A 242 17.57 2.75 21.61
N PHE A 243 18.35 3.53 20.88
CA PHE A 243 17.92 4.22 19.66
C PHE A 243 17.26 3.27 18.63
N THR A 244 17.92 2.14 18.37
CA THR A 244 17.49 1.12 17.40
C THR A 244 16.12 0.54 17.73
N GLY A 245 15.92 0.12 18.99
CA GLY A 245 14.65 -0.47 19.43
C GLY A 245 13.48 0.51 19.36
N ALA A 246 13.72 1.78 19.68
CA ALA A 246 12.69 2.83 19.60
C ALA A 246 12.24 3.08 18.15
N PHE A 247 13.17 3.26 17.22
CA PHE A 247 12.80 3.50 15.82
C PHE A 247 12.24 2.26 15.12
N LEU A 248 12.71 1.05 15.46
CA LEU A 248 12.12 -0.19 14.97
C LEU A 248 10.65 -0.32 15.44
N ALA A 249 10.36 0.02 16.69
CA ALA A 249 8.99 0.07 17.19
C ALA A 249 8.10 1.07 16.41
N VAL A 250 8.59 2.30 16.20
CA VAL A 250 7.86 3.31 15.42
C VAL A 250 7.58 2.83 13.99
N THR A 251 8.57 2.24 13.32
CA THR A 251 8.40 1.71 11.95
C THR A 251 7.38 0.56 11.90
N ASN A 252 7.37 -0.34 12.89
CA ASN A 252 6.39 -1.44 12.95
C ASN A 252 4.96 -0.93 13.21
N ILE A 253 4.79 0.14 14.00
CA ILE A 253 3.47 0.78 14.15
C ILE A 253 3.07 1.48 12.84
N ALA A 254 4.00 2.21 12.22
CA ALA A 254 3.73 2.98 11.02
C ALA A 254 3.29 2.10 9.84
N ILE A 255 3.97 0.97 9.61
CA ILE A 255 3.56 0.02 8.55
C ILE A 255 2.22 -0.64 8.83
N ALA A 256 1.82 -0.82 10.09
CA ALA A 256 0.51 -1.38 10.43
C ALA A 256 -0.66 -0.51 9.93
N PHE A 257 -0.43 0.80 9.76
CA PHE A 257 -1.41 1.76 9.24
C PHE A 257 -1.12 2.18 7.78
N SER A 258 -0.29 1.42 7.06
CA SER A 258 0.14 1.75 5.70
C SER A 258 -0.55 0.86 4.65
N SER A 259 -1.58 1.39 3.99
CA SER A 259 -2.17 0.84 2.76
C SER A 259 -2.24 1.88 1.63
N HIS A 260 -1.63 3.06 1.84
CA HIS A 260 -1.75 4.23 0.96
C HIS A 260 -1.35 3.95 -0.48
N SER A 261 -0.38 3.05 -0.70
CA SER A 261 0.06 2.63 -2.05
C SER A 261 -1.08 2.17 -2.95
N CYS A 262 -2.17 1.67 -2.37
CA CYS A 262 -3.34 1.17 -3.08
C CYS A 262 -4.48 2.20 -3.15
N PHE A 263 -4.42 3.32 -2.40
CA PHE A 263 -5.53 4.26 -2.27
C PHE A 263 -5.97 4.84 -3.61
N PHE A 264 -5.04 5.30 -4.46
CA PHE A 264 -5.41 5.81 -5.78
C PHE A 264 -6.16 4.76 -6.60
N SER A 265 -5.65 3.52 -6.66
CA SER A 265 -6.31 2.43 -7.38
C SER A 265 -7.70 2.14 -6.81
N VAL A 266 -7.83 2.05 -5.47
CA VAL A 266 -9.10 1.74 -4.81
C VAL A 266 -10.13 2.86 -5.01
N ILE A 267 -9.73 4.13 -4.88
CA ILE A 267 -10.62 5.27 -5.14
C ILE A 267 -11.08 5.26 -6.61
N GLY A 268 -10.21 4.87 -7.55
CA GLY A 268 -10.54 4.74 -8.97
C GLY A 268 -11.60 3.68 -9.28
N GLU A 269 -11.73 2.66 -8.43
CA GLU A 269 -12.73 1.59 -8.59
C GLU A 269 -14.08 1.92 -7.92
N PHE A 270 -14.19 3.05 -7.21
CA PHE A 270 -15.45 3.43 -6.57
C PHE A 270 -16.49 3.87 -7.60
N LYS A 271 -17.73 3.42 -7.40
CA LYS A 271 -18.91 3.93 -8.11
C LYS A 271 -19.08 5.43 -7.91
N LYS A 272 -18.80 5.90 -6.68
CA LYS A 272 -18.85 7.29 -6.25
C LYS A 272 -17.56 7.63 -5.46
N PRO A 273 -16.55 8.22 -6.11
CA PRO A 273 -15.29 8.58 -5.45
C PRO A 273 -15.47 9.48 -4.22
N GLU A 274 -16.56 10.26 -4.17
CA GLU A 274 -16.90 11.16 -3.06
C GLU A 274 -17.20 10.42 -1.75
N ASP A 275 -17.51 9.12 -1.84
CA ASP A 275 -17.71 8.28 -0.65
C ASP A 275 -16.39 7.82 0.00
N TRP A 276 -15.21 8.19 -0.54
CA TRP A 276 -13.91 7.84 0.02
C TRP A 276 -13.77 8.10 1.53
N PRO A 277 -14.15 9.27 2.09
CA PRO A 277 -14.02 9.51 3.52
C PRO A 277 -14.78 8.51 4.39
N LYS A 278 -15.88 7.93 3.89
CA LYS A 278 -16.65 6.89 4.59
C LYS A 278 -15.88 5.57 4.63
N ALA A 279 -15.28 5.19 3.50
CA ALA A 279 -14.44 3.99 3.41
C ALA A 279 -13.18 4.12 4.28
N LEU A 280 -12.52 5.28 4.26
CA LEU A 280 -11.36 5.58 5.09
C LEU A 280 -11.71 5.60 6.58
N ALA A 281 -12.85 6.18 6.96
CA ALA A 281 -13.30 6.16 8.35
C ALA A 281 -13.59 4.72 8.83
N LEU A 282 -14.25 3.91 7.99
CA LEU A 282 -14.49 2.48 8.28
C LEU A 282 -13.17 1.74 8.50
N LEU A 283 -12.21 1.91 7.59
CA LEU A 283 -10.86 1.36 7.70
C LEU A 283 -10.22 1.74 9.04
N GLN A 284 -10.12 3.05 9.30
CA GLN A 284 -9.33 3.51 10.42
C GLN A 284 -9.93 3.12 11.78
N ILE A 285 -11.25 3.22 11.90
CA ILE A 285 -11.95 2.86 13.15
C ILE A 285 -11.77 1.36 13.42
N ALA A 286 -11.93 0.53 12.38
CA ALA A 286 -11.76 -0.91 12.52
C ALA A 286 -10.32 -1.27 12.89
N ASP A 287 -9.33 -0.78 12.14
CA ASP A 287 -7.92 -1.06 12.35
C ASP A 287 -7.46 -0.59 13.73
N THR A 288 -7.71 0.68 14.07
CA THR A 288 -7.25 1.26 15.34
C THR A 288 -7.84 0.50 16.53
N THR A 289 -9.13 0.15 16.46
CA THR A 289 -9.80 -0.60 17.53
C THR A 289 -9.21 -1.99 17.67
N LEU A 290 -9.08 -2.73 16.55
CA LEU A 290 -8.59 -4.10 16.55
C LEU A 290 -7.11 -4.15 16.97
N TYR A 291 -6.31 -3.18 16.53
CA TYR A 291 -4.89 -3.05 16.88
C TYR A 291 -4.68 -2.75 18.35
N LEU A 292 -5.43 -1.79 18.92
CA LEU A 292 -5.34 -1.50 20.35
C LEU A 292 -5.79 -2.70 21.18
N LEU A 293 -6.91 -3.32 20.84
CA LEU A 293 -7.39 -4.51 21.54
C LEU A 293 -6.35 -5.64 21.51
N ALA A 294 -5.83 -5.97 20.33
CA ALA A 294 -4.85 -7.03 20.18
C ALA A 294 -3.54 -6.71 20.91
N ALA A 295 -2.99 -5.52 20.69
CA ALA A 295 -1.73 -5.08 21.28
C ALA A 295 -1.81 -5.05 22.81
N ILE A 296 -2.82 -4.38 23.37
CA ILE A 296 -2.97 -4.22 24.83
C ILE A 296 -3.25 -5.57 25.48
N CYS A 297 -4.24 -6.32 25.02
CA CYS A 297 -4.62 -7.56 25.69
C CYS A 297 -3.49 -8.58 25.63
N ILE A 298 -2.92 -8.85 24.45
CA ILE A 298 -1.84 -9.85 24.33
C ILE A 298 -0.64 -9.43 25.20
N TYR A 299 -0.24 -8.16 25.19
CA TYR A 299 0.88 -7.70 26.02
C TYR A 299 0.58 -7.80 27.53
N VAL A 300 -0.60 -7.38 27.99
CA VAL A 300 -0.95 -7.41 29.42
C VAL A 300 -0.92 -8.84 29.99
N PHE A 301 -1.32 -9.84 29.20
CA PHE A 301 -1.33 -11.23 29.64
C PHE A 301 0.01 -11.95 29.43
N VAL A 302 0.77 -11.62 28.38
CA VAL A 302 2.03 -12.31 28.04
C VAL A 302 3.24 -11.65 28.68
N GLY A 303 3.26 -10.32 28.79
CA GLY A 303 4.35 -9.53 29.34
C GLY A 303 5.43 -9.15 28.31
N PRO A 304 6.69 -8.94 28.73
CA PRO A 304 7.76 -8.47 27.85
C PRO A 304 8.25 -9.50 26.82
N ASP A 305 7.86 -10.77 26.97
CA ASP A 305 8.28 -11.89 26.10
C ASP A 305 7.28 -12.19 24.98
N VAL A 306 6.46 -11.21 24.58
CA VAL A 306 5.50 -11.38 23.47
C VAL A 306 6.25 -11.73 22.18
N PRO A 307 5.98 -12.89 21.57
CA PRO A 307 6.60 -13.25 20.31
C PRO A 307 6.04 -12.38 19.17
N SER A 308 6.83 -12.22 18.12
CA SER A 308 6.39 -11.66 16.85
C SER A 308 6.62 -12.69 15.74
N PRO A 309 5.61 -13.07 14.94
CA PRO A 309 4.21 -12.63 14.94
C PRO A 309 3.41 -13.02 16.20
N ALA A 310 2.47 -12.16 16.60
CA ALA A 310 1.71 -12.30 17.85
C ALA A 310 0.82 -13.56 17.95
N LEU A 311 0.40 -14.17 16.83
CA LEU A 311 -0.35 -15.44 16.86
C LEU A 311 0.44 -16.56 17.55
N SER A 312 1.77 -16.45 17.56
CA SER A 312 2.66 -17.39 18.23
C SER A 312 2.58 -17.31 19.76
N ALA A 313 1.93 -16.29 20.31
CA ALA A 313 1.79 -16.09 21.76
C ALA A 313 0.86 -17.12 22.43
N ALA A 314 0.03 -17.82 21.64
CA ALA A 314 -0.82 -18.89 22.13
C ALA A 314 0.01 -19.93 22.91
N ALA A 315 -0.41 -20.21 24.14
CA ALA A 315 0.31 -21.04 25.10
C ALA A 315 0.15 -22.53 24.79
N SER A 316 -1.06 -22.95 24.39
CA SER A 316 -1.32 -24.35 24.02
C SER A 316 -0.82 -24.63 22.61
N LYS A 317 0.02 -25.68 22.45
CA LYS A 317 0.50 -26.12 21.12
C LYS A 317 -0.65 -26.44 20.16
N THR A 318 -1.72 -27.05 20.65
CA THR A 318 -2.90 -27.39 19.84
C THR A 318 -3.64 -26.13 19.41
N MET A 319 -3.84 -25.19 20.34
CA MET A 319 -4.53 -23.93 20.03
C MET A 319 -3.70 -23.07 19.07
N ARG A 320 -2.39 -23.00 19.28
CA ARG A 320 -1.45 -22.32 18.39
C ARG A 320 -1.56 -22.84 16.95
N LYS A 321 -1.63 -24.16 16.76
CA LYS A 321 -1.88 -24.74 15.43
C LYS A 321 -3.24 -24.35 14.86
N ALA A 322 -4.30 -24.40 15.66
CA ALA A 322 -5.64 -24.01 15.21
C ALA A 322 -5.68 -22.55 14.76
N ILE A 323 -5.11 -21.64 15.56
CA ILE A 323 -5.01 -20.20 15.27
C ILE A 323 -4.25 -19.96 13.96
N TRP A 324 -3.07 -20.55 13.81
CA TRP A 324 -2.27 -20.39 12.59
C TRP A 324 -2.97 -20.99 11.36
N GLY A 325 -3.70 -22.09 11.52
CA GLY A 325 -4.52 -22.67 10.45
C GLY A 325 -5.66 -21.73 10.03
N ILE A 326 -6.35 -21.12 10.99
CA ILE A 326 -7.42 -20.14 10.73
C ILE A 326 -6.87 -18.86 10.08
N ALA A 327 -5.61 -18.50 10.31
CA ALA A 327 -4.96 -17.35 9.70
C ALA A 327 -4.52 -17.58 8.23
N ILE A 328 -4.47 -18.83 7.73
CA ILE A 328 -4.01 -19.14 6.36
C ILE A 328 -4.74 -18.30 5.29
N PRO A 329 -6.08 -18.17 5.29
CA PRO A 329 -6.78 -17.35 4.30
C PRO A 329 -6.28 -15.91 4.26
N THR A 330 -6.06 -15.25 5.42
CA THR A 330 -5.53 -13.88 5.41
C THR A 330 -4.12 -13.83 4.83
N ILE A 331 -3.25 -14.77 5.25
CA ILE A 331 -1.84 -14.80 4.87
C ILE A 331 -1.72 -14.90 3.35
N VAL A 332 -2.54 -15.76 2.75
CA VAL A 332 -2.52 -16.03 1.30
C VAL A 332 -3.24 -14.93 0.51
N ILE A 333 -4.48 -14.58 0.88
CA ILE A 333 -5.31 -13.66 0.09
C ILE A 333 -4.69 -12.25 0.07
N ALA A 334 -4.24 -11.72 1.21
CA ALA A 334 -3.65 -10.39 1.26
C ALA A 334 -2.35 -10.32 0.42
N GLY A 335 -1.50 -11.34 0.49
CA GLY A 335 -0.30 -11.44 -0.35
C GLY A 335 -0.62 -11.51 -1.85
N VAL A 336 -1.64 -12.27 -2.24
CA VAL A 336 -2.10 -12.37 -3.64
C VAL A 336 -2.66 -11.05 -4.16
N ILE A 337 -3.35 -10.26 -3.34
CA ILE A 337 -3.85 -8.93 -3.74
C ILE A 337 -2.66 -8.02 -4.10
N TYR A 338 -1.64 -7.94 -3.25
CA TYR A 338 -0.43 -7.16 -3.55
C TYR A 338 0.30 -7.66 -4.80
N GLY A 339 0.47 -8.98 -4.93
CA GLY A 339 1.07 -9.59 -6.12
C GLY A 339 0.29 -9.32 -7.39
N HIS A 340 -1.04 -9.26 -7.30
CA HIS A 340 -1.89 -8.90 -8.42
C HIS A 340 -1.71 -7.44 -8.84
N VAL A 341 -1.68 -6.48 -7.90
CA VAL A 341 -1.47 -5.07 -8.22
C VAL A 341 -0.09 -4.85 -8.84
N ALA A 342 0.95 -5.50 -8.29
CA ALA A 342 2.32 -5.44 -8.83
C ALA A 342 2.39 -6.02 -10.25
N ALA A 343 1.84 -7.23 -10.46
CA ALA A 343 1.82 -7.88 -11.76
C ALA A 343 1.06 -7.05 -12.81
N LYS A 344 -0.08 -6.45 -12.44
CA LYS A 344 -0.88 -5.58 -13.31
C LYS A 344 -0.10 -4.35 -13.74
N TYR A 345 0.63 -3.71 -12.82
CA TYR A 345 1.49 -2.57 -13.14
C TYR A 345 2.63 -2.94 -14.09
N ILE A 346 3.36 -4.03 -13.82
CA ILE A 346 4.45 -4.49 -14.69
C ILE A 346 3.91 -4.84 -16.07
N PHE A 347 2.79 -5.57 -16.12
CA PHE A 347 2.16 -5.98 -17.36
C PHE A 347 1.68 -4.76 -18.18
N SER A 348 1.03 -3.78 -17.56
CA SER A 348 0.59 -2.57 -18.25
C SER A 348 1.76 -1.74 -18.77
N ARG A 349 2.88 -1.71 -18.04
CA ARG A 349 4.08 -1.00 -18.49
C ARG A 349 4.76 -1.67 -19.68
N LEU A 350 4.90 -2.99 -19.66
CA LEU A 350 5.54 -3.77 -20.74
C LEU A 350 4.72 -3.79 -22.03
N PHE A 351 3.39 -3.87 -21.93
CA PHE A 351 2.50 -4.00 -23.08
C PHE A 351 1.75 -2.71 -23.43
N ARG A 352 2.19 -1.56 -22.89
CA ARG A 352 1.59 -0.24 -23.16
C ARG A 352 1.50 -0.01 -24.68
N ASN A 353 0.36 0.47 -25.15
CA ASN A 353 0.07 0.74 -26.57
C ASN A 353 0.14 -0.48 -27.49
N THR A 354 0.01 -1.71 -26.96
CA THR A 354 -0.02 -2.94 -27.77
C THR A 354 -1.37 -3.64 -27.72
N LYS A 355 -1.70 -4.40 -28.77
CA LYS A 355 -2.90 -5.26 -28.83
C LYS A 355 -2.96 -6.32 -27.72
N HIS A 356 -1.83 -6.64 -27.09
CA HIS A 356 -1.69 -7.66 -26.04
C HIS A 356 -2.21 -7.20 -24.68
N MET A 357 -2.41 -5.90 -24.51
CA MET A 357 -2.97 -5.27 -23.31
C MET A 357 -4.49 -5.50 -23.23
N ILE A 358 -5.18 -5.39 -24.36
CA ILE A 358 -6.65 -5.44 -24.45
C ILE A 358 -7.14 -6.85 -24.81
N ARG A 359 -6.42 -7.57 -25.68
CA ARG A 359 -6.83 -8.91 -26.14
C ARG A 359 -6.05 -10.04 -25.46
N ARG A 360 -6.77 -11.11 -25.05
CA ARG A 360 -6.14 -12.35 -24.57
C ARG A 360 -5.43 -13.05 -25.73
N THR A 361 -4.11 -12.90 -25.77
CA THR A 361 -3.23 -13.57 -26.74
C THR A 361 -2.34 -14.59 -26.03
N LYS A 362 -1.78 -15.58 -26.74
CA LYS A 362 -0.84 -16.55 -26.16
C LYS A 362 0.39 -15.86 -25.53
N LEU A 363 0.94 -14.84 -26.21
CA LEU A 363 2.04 -14.02 -25.70
C LEU A 363 1.67 -13.30 -24.41
N SER A 364 0.53 -12.60 -24.40
CA SER A 364 -0.01 -11.96 -23.20
C SER A 364 -0.12 -12.99 -22.07
N GLY A 365 -0.67 -14.18 -22.37
CA GLY A 365 -0.81 -15.34 -21.46
C GLY A 365 0.49 -15.71 -20.76
N ILE A 366 1.49 -16.07 -21.56
CA ILE A 366 2.81 -16.49 -21.08
C ILE A 366 3.50 -15.37 -20.30
N ALA A 367 3.44 -14.14 -20.80
CA ALA A 367 4.07 -13.00 -20.14
C ALA A 367 3.46 -12.74 -18.76
N TRP A 368 2.14 -12.85 -18.61
CA TRP A 368 1.48 -12.74 -17.30
C TRP A 368 1.96 -13.81 -16.31
N ILE A 369 1.99 -15.07 -16.74
CA ILE A 369 2.47 -16.17 -15.89
C ILE A 369 3.94 -15.93 -15.50
N ALA A 370 4.78 -15.52 -16.46
CA ALA A 370 6.19 -15.21 -16.22
C ALA A 370 6.38 -14.06 -15.23
N ILE A 371 5.60 -12.98 -15.35
CA ILE A 371 5.62 -11.85 -14.41
C ILE A 371 5.23 -12.34 -13.01
N VAL A 372 4.10 -13.05 -12.87
CA VAL A 372 3.61 -13.55 -11.58
C VAL A 372 4.64 -14.47 -10.91
N VAL A 373 5.18 -15.44 -11.64
CA VAL A 373 6.21 -16.34 -11.09
C VAL A 373 7.48 -15.56 -10.73
N GLY A 374 7.89 -14.61 -11.55
CA GLY A 374 9.07 -13.77 -11.30
C GLY A 374 8.95 -12.92 -10.03
N ILE A 375 7.82 -12.25 -9.81
CA ILE A 375 7.62 -11.42 -8.61
C ILE A 375 7.51 -12.28 -7.34
N TRP A 376 6.90 -13.46 -7.39
CA TRP A 376 6.84 -14.38 -6.24
C TRP A 376 8.19 -15.04 -5.95
N ALA A 377 9.00 -15.33 -6.98
CA ALA A 377 10.38 -15.76 -6.80
C ALA A 377 11.23 -14.68 -6.12
N LEU A 378 11.09 -13.42 -6.55
CA LEU A 378 11.77 -12.30 -5.89
C LEU A 378 11.30 -12.12 -4.44
N SER A 379 10.00 -12.26 -4.19
CA SER A 379 9.41 -12.22 -2.84
C SER A 379 9.99 -13.32 -1.94
N MET A 380 10.21 -14.53 -2.49
CA MET A 380 10.87 -15.62 -1.77
C MET A 380 12.31 -15.28 -1.41
N VAL A 381 13.07 -14.71 -2.34
CA VAL A 381 14.44 -14.27 -2.07
C VAL A 381 14.46 -13.26 -0.92
N ILE A 382 13.51 -12.32 -0.88
CA ILE A 382 13.40 -11.33 0.21
C ILE A 382 13.07 -12.02 1.54
N ALA A 383 12.04 -12.89 1.57
CA ALA A 383 11.59 -13.58 2.77
C ALA A 383 12.70 -14.44 3.42
N GLU A 384 13.48 -15.14 2.61
CA GLU A 384 14.59 -15.99 3.08
C GLU A 384 15.86 -15.18 3.41
N SER A 385 16.00 -13.98 2.86
CA SER A 385 17.14 -13.10 3.15
C SER A 385 16.97 -12.33 4.46
N ILE A 386 15.73 -12.01 4.85
CA ILE A 386 15.42 -11.33 6.12
C ILE A 386 14.35 -12.15 6.86
N PRO A 387 14.70 -13.32 7.43
CA PRO A 387 13.75 -14.25 8.06
C PRO A 387 13.33 -13.80 9.47
N VAL A 388 13.19 -12.49 9.69
CA VAL A 388 12.76 -11.88 10.96
C VAL A 388 11.64 -10.90 10.67
N PHE A 389 10.44 -11.22 11.19
CA PHE A 389 9.21 -10.54 10.85
C PHE A 389 9.25 -9.02 11.13
N ASN A 390 9.60 -8.61 12.36
CA ASN A 390 9.65 -7.20 12.74
C ASN A 390 10.73 -6.41 11.98
N SER A 391 11.89 -7.03 11.69
CA SER A 391 12.98 -6.39 10.97
C SER A 391 12.64 -6.20 9.50
N LEU A 392 11.98 -7.19 8.88
CA LEU A 392 11.47 -7.09 7.53
C LEU A 392 10.42 -5.98 7.44
N LEU A 393 9.39 -5.99 8.31
CA LEU A 393 8.36 -4.94 8.33
C LEU A 393 8.95 -3.54 8.60
N GLY A 394 9.90 -3.42 9.53
CA GLY A 394 10.59 -2.16 9.81
C GLY A 394 11.33 -1.60 8.59
N LEU A 395 12.05 -2.47 7.87
CA LEU A 395 12.76 -2.09 6.64
C LEU A 395 11.80 -1.63 5.54
N ILE A 396 10.70 -2.36 5.33
CA ILE A 396 9.67 -2.01 4.36
C ILE A 396 9.06 -0.66 4.70
N CYS A 397 8.78 -0.42 5.98
CA CYS A 397 8.26 0.85 6.44
C CYS A 397 9.22 1.98 6.13
N ALA A 398 10.49 1.82 6.51
CA ALA A 398 11.49 2.86 6.37
C ALA A 398 11.74 3.23 4.91
N LEU A 399 11.85 2.25 4.02
CA LEU A 399 12.14 2.49 2.61
C LEU A 399 10.95 3.05 1.83
N PHE A 400 9.73 2.58 2.14
CA PHE A 400 8.57 2.81 1.26
C PHE A 400 7.38 3.45 1.97
N ALA A 401 6.86 2.85 3.05
CA ALA A 401 5.67 3.38 3.72
C ALA A 401 5.90 4.79 4.27
N SER A 402 7.12 5.08 4.73
CA SER A 402 7.58 6.40 5.14
C SER A 402 7.26 7.47 4.08
N TRP A 403 7.45 7.15 2.80
CA TRP A 403 7.17 8.04 1.68
C TRP A 403 5.72 7.93 1.23
N PHE A 404 5.19 6.74 0.93
CA PHE A 404 3.85 6.59 0.36
C PHE A 404 2.73 6.99 1.32
N SER A 405 2.89 6.73 2.62
CA SER A 405 1.87 7.01 3.63
C SER A 405 2.05 8.34 4.35
N TYR A 406 3.26 8.90 4.40
CA TYR A 406 3.52 10.12 5.19
C TYR A 406 4.21 11.20 4.37
N GLY A 407 5.38 10.92 3.80
CA GLY A 407 6.21 11.90 3.10
C GLY A 407 5.55 12.53 1.88
N LEU A 408 5.18 11.70 0.89
CA LEU A 408 4.59 12.13 -0.37
C LEU A 408 3.23 12.80 -0.20
N PRO A 409 2.27 12.29 0.62
CA PRO A 409 1.04 13.02 0.88
C PRO A 409 1.29 14.46 1.34
N GLY A 410 2.23 14.67 2.27
CA GLY A 410 2.62 16.01 2.72
C GLY A 410 3.17 16.88 1.58
N ILE A 411 4.04 16.33 0.73
CA ILE A 411 4.59 17.03 -0.45
C ILE A 411 3.48 17.39 -1.44
N PHE A 412 2.54 16.48 -1.71
CA PHE A 412 1.45 16.68 -2.66
C PHE A 412 0.58 17.87 -2.25
N TRP A 413 0.23 17.94 -0.96
CA TRP A 413 -0.54 19.06 -0.45
C TRP A 413 0.21 20.39 -0.53
N LEU A 414 1.48 20.39 -0.11
CA LEU A 414 2.33 21.59 -0.15
C LEU A 414 2.51 22.12 -1.58
N TRP A 415 2.67 21.23 -2.55
CA TRP A 415 2.79 21.57 -3.97
C TRP A 415 1.49 22.12 -4.55
N MET A 416 0.34 21.46 -4.31
CA MET A 416 -0.97 21.94 -4.82
C MET A 416 -1.35 23.33 -4.30
N HIS A 417 -1.01 23.64 -3.04
CA HIS A 417 -1.36 24.91 -2.40
C HIS A 417 -0.21 25.93 -2.41
N TYR A 418 0.82 25.74 -3.25
CA TYR A 418 1.95 26.65 -3.36
C TYR A 418 1.49 28.09 -3.61
N GLY A 419 2.03 29.03 -2.84
CA GLY A 419 1.65 30.46 -2.88
C GLY A 419 0.44 30.84 -2.01
N ASN A 420 -0.32 29.88 -1.48
CA ASN A 420 -1.51 30.13 -0.64
C ASN A 420 -1.41 29.56 0.79
N TRP A 421 -0.23 29.08 1.20
CA TRP A 421 -0.03 28.39 2.49
C TRP A 421 -0.47 29.21 3.72
N PHE A 422 -0.29 30.52 3.70
CA PHE A 422 -0.56 31.42 4.84
C PHE A 422 -1.73 32.37 4.59
N LYS A 423 -2.65 32.01 3.68
CA LYS A 423 -3.79 32.86 3.31
C LYS A 423 -4.73 33.12 4.49
N ASP A 424 -5.02 32.10 5.28
CA ASP A 424 -5.84 32.18 6.50
C ASP A 424 -5.32 31.21 7.58
N GLY A 425 -5.88 31.29 8.79
CA GLY A 425 -5.48 30.44 9.91
C GLY A 425 -5.69 28.93 9.63
N ARG A 426 -6.71 28.60 8.82
CA ARG A 426 -7.00 27.21 8.45
C ARG A 426 -5.95 26.65 7.49
N GLN A 427 -5.56 27.41 6.47
CA GLN A 427 -4.49 27.05 5.54
C GLN A 427 -3.15 26.96 6.25
N THR A 428 -2.87 27.87 7.20
CA THR A 428 -1.66 27.81 8.02
C THR A 428 -1.62 26.52 8.84
N CYS A 429 -2.75 26.10 9.43
CA CYS A 429 -2.85 24.83 10.16
C CYS A 429 -2.60 23.62 9.24
N LYS A 430 -3.20 23.60 8.05
CA LYS A 430 -2.94 22.54 7.05
C LYS A 430 -1.49 22.54 6.58
N PHE A 431 -0.86 23.70 6.41
CA PHE A 431 0.55 23.82 6.08
C PHE A 431 1.41 23.15 7.15
N VAL A 432 1.22 23.49 8.43
CA VAL A 432 1.94 22.86 9.54
C VAL A 432 1.70 21.35 9.57
N ALA A 433 0.46 20.90 9.40
CA ALA A 433 0.13 19.47 9.40
C ALA A 433 0.84 18.70 8.27
N ASN A 434 0.94 19.27 7.07
CA ASN A 434 1.62 18.63 5.93
C ASN A 434 3.15 18.71 6.01
N VAL A 435 3.70 19.79 6.60
CA VAL A 435 5.12 19.82 6.96
C VAL A 435 5.43 18.74 7.99
N CYS A 436 4.59 18.55 9.01
CA CYS A 436 4.73 17.47 9.99
C CYS A 436 4.65 16.09 9.33
N LEU A 437 3.75 15.87 8.36
CA LEU A 437 3.70 14.62 7.58
C LEU A 437 5.00 14.37 6.81
N PHE A 438 5.50 15.38 6.10
CA PHE A 438 6.76 15.29 5.36
C PHE A 438 7.92 14.94 6.30
N LEU A 439 8.06 15.67 7.42
CA LEU A 439 9.12 15.42 8.39
C LEU A 439 8.99 14.04 9.04
N THR A 440 7.76 13.58 9.32
CA THR A 440 7.53 12.22 9.85
C THR A 440 7.99 11.17 8.85
N GLY A 441 7.61 11.29 7.58
CA GLY A 441 8.08 10.40 6.52
C GLY A 441 9.60 10.41 6.37
N PHE A 442 10.21 11.60 6.36
CA PHE A 442 11.67 11.74 6.29
C PHE A 442 12.38 11.09 7.49
N LEU A 443 11.91 11.33 8.71
CA LEU A 443 12.50 10.78 9.93
C LEU A 443 12.34 9.26 10.01
N ILE A 444 11.16 8.73 9.67
CA ILE A 444 10.93 7.27 9.59
C ILE A 444 11.84 6.67 8.52
N CYS A 445 12.04 7.35 7.40
CA CYS A 445 12.94 6.87 6.35
C CYS A 445 14.39 6.80 6.84
N VAL A 446 14.95 7.89 7.34
CA VAL A 446 16.38 7.95 7.69
C VAL A 446 16.67 7.12 8.93
N LEU A 447 15.93 7.38 10.02
CA LEU A 447 16.21 6.78 11.33
C LEU A 447 15.67 5.35 11.41
N GLY A 448 14.54 5.07 10.76
CA GLY A 448 13.99 3.72 10.64
C GLY A 448 14.86 2.82 9.75
N LEU A 449 15.46 3.35 8.67
CA LEU A 449 16.36 2.56 7.83
C LEU A 449 17.63 2.20 8.58
N TRP A 450 18.22 3.16 9.29
CA TRP A 450 19.36 2.90 10.18
C TRP A 450 19.01 1.80 11.19
N ALA A 451 17.90 1.95 11.92
CA ALA A 451 17.48 1.01 12.94
C ALA A 451 17.20 -0.40 12.37
N SER A 452 16.58 -0.47 11.20
CA SER A 452 16.28 -1.75 10.53
C SER A 452 17.56 -2.45 10.06
N ILE A 453 18.52 -1.70 9.49
CA ILE A 453 19.81 -2.26 9.06
C ILE A 453 20.59 -2.78 10.27
N GLU A 454 20.65 -2.00 11.35
CA GLU A 454 21.34 -2.42 12.57
C GLU A 454 20.67 -3.64 13.21
N ALA A 455 19.33 -3.68 13.26
CA ALA A 455 18.59 -4.84 13.74
C ALA A 455 18.90 -6.10 12.90
N ILE A 456 18.90 -5.99 11.56
CA ILE A 456 19.23 -7.10 10.67
C ILE A 456 20.69 -7.55 10.84
N ALA A 457 21.63 -6.61 11.00
CA ALA A 457 23.05 -6.91 11.11
C ALA A 457 23.43 -7.56 12.46
N THR A 458 22.70 -7.22 13.52
CA THR A 458 22.97 -7.70 14.88
C THR A 458 22.14 -8.91 15.27
N GLU A 459 21.15 -9.28 14.45
CA GLU A 459 20.27 -10.43 14.67
C GLU A 459 21.07 -11.74 14.69
N LYS A 460 20.89 -12.52 15.76
CA LYS A 460 21.59 -13.80 15.98
C LYS A 460 20.65 -15.00 15.94
N ALA A 461 19.34 -14.81 16.15
CA ALA A 461 18.40 -15.89 16.34
C ALA A 461 18.10 -16.64 15.03
N THR A 462 18.05 -15.93 13.90
CA THR A 462 17.63 -16.48 12.61
C THR A 462 18.63 -16.08 11.52
N LYS A 463 19.26 -17.08 10.89
CA LYS A 463 20.22 -16.87 9.81
C LYS A 463 19.53 -16.94 8.44
N PRO A 464 19.89 -16.06 7.50
CA PRO A 464 19.37 -16.11 6.12
C PRO A 464 19.66 -17.45 5.44
N TRP A 465 18.74 -17.90 4.60
CA TRP A 465 18.93 -19.09 3.75
C TRP A 465 19.33 -20.36 4.51
N THR A 466 18.64 -20.64 5.63
CA THR A 466 18.88 -21.85 6.43
C THR A 466 17.64 -22.72 6.55
N CYS A 467 17.85 -24.02 6.81
CA CYS A 467 16.74 -24.94 7.10
C CYS A 467 16.20 -24.81 8.52
N ALA A 468 16.76 -23.93 9.35
CA ALA A 468 16.31 -23.75 10.72
C ALA A 468 14.86 -23.26 10.76
N SER A 469 14.10 -23.75 11.74
CA SER A 469 12.73 -23.29 11.95
C SER A 469 12.71 -21.84 12.37
N ASN A 470 11.78 -21.08 11.81
CA ASN A 470 11.43 -19.73 12.21
C ASN A 470 10.12 -19.67 13.03
N ALA A 471 9.56 -20.82 13.41
CA ALA A 471 8.41 -20.87 14.31
C ALA A 471 8.82 -20.63 15.77
N ALA A 472 7.91 -20.04 16.56
CA ALA A 472 8.11 -19.92 17.99
C ALA A 472 8.15 -21.30 18.67
N PRO A 473 9.01 -21.49 19.69
CA PRO A 473 9.20 -22.77 20.37
C PRO A 473 7.94 -23.36 21.02
#